data_AF-A0A973CXU1-F1
#
_entry.id   AF-A0A973CXU1-F1
#
_cell.length_a   1.000
_cell.length_b   1.000
_cell.length_c   1.000
_cell.angle_alpha   90.00
_cell.angle_beta   90.00
_cell.angle_gamma   90.00
#
_symmetry.space_group_name_H-M   'P 1'
#
loop_
_entity.id
_entity.type
_entity.pdbx_description
1 polymer ?
#
loop_
_entity_poly.entity_id
_entity_poly.type
_entity_poly.pdbx_seq_one_letter_code
_entity_poly.pdbx_strand_id
1 'polypeptide(L)' 'GKSTWDIGKLLSISEPTITFHLKNIYKKLEVANRPHAVAKAISYGLIEA' A
#
# COMPACT_ATOMS: atom_id res chain seq x y z
N GLY A 1 3.59 7.04 -8.67
CA GLY A 1 2.57 6.34 -7.86
C GLY A 1 1.51 5.76 -8.77
N LYS A 2 1.30 4.44 -8.76
CA LYS A 2 0.27 3.78 -9.57
C LYS A 2 -1.12 3.92 -8.93
N SER A 3 -2.18 3.99 -9.74
CA SER A 3 -3.55 4.01 -9.24
C SER A 3 -3.95 2.64 -8.64
N THR A 4 -5.03 2.60 -7.84
CA THR A 4 -5.59 1.31 -7.36
C THR A 4 -6.00 0.42 -8.52
N TRP A 5 -6.55 0.99 -9.58
CA TRP A 5 -6.94 0.29 -10.78
C TRP A 5 -5.75 -0.34 -11.51
N ASP A 6 -4.64 0.38 -11.67
CA ASP A 6 -3.42 -0.15 -12.29
C ASP A 6 -2.85 -1.34 -11.49
N ILE A 7 -2.87 -1.23 -10.16
CA ILE A 7 -2.44 -2.30 -9.25
C ILE A 7 -3.36 -3.52 -9.39
N GLY A 8 -4.68 -3.29 -9.50
CA GLY A 8 -5.66 -4.35 -9.66
C GLY A 8 -5.51 -5.10 -10.97
N LYS A 9 -5.26 -4.39 -12.07
CA LYS A 9 -4.92 -5.00 -13.36
C LYS A 9 -3.61 -5.80 -13.30
N LEU A 10 -2.59 -5.27 -12.64
CA LEU A 10 -1.29 -5.93 -12.53
C LEU A 10 -1.35 -7.22 -11.71
N LEU A 11 -2.10 -7.21 -10.60
CA LEU A 11 -2.19 -8.33 -9.66
C LEU A 11 -3.42 -9.23 -9.88
N SER A 12 -4.25 -8.93 -10.87
CA SER A 12 -5.53 -9.62 -11.13
C SER A 12 -6.46 -9.69 -9.91
N ILE A 13 -6.56 -8.58 -9.17
CA ILE A 13 -7.44 -8.45 -7.99
C ILE A 13 -8.30 -7.19 -8.03
N SER A 14 -9.44 -7.21 -7.32
CA SER A 14 -10.39 -6.09 -7.30
C SER A 14 -9.88 -4.88 -6.49
N GLU A 15 -10.32 -3.68 -6.84
CA GLU A 15 -10.00 -2.46 -6.08
C GLU A 15 -10.42 -2.50 -4.59
N PRO A 16 -11.59 -3.07 -4.22
CA PRO A 16 -11.94 -3.30 -2.82
C PRO A 16 -10.92 -4.18 -2.09
N THR A 17 -10.42 -5.25 -2.73
CA THR A 17 -9.37 -6.13 -2.17
C THR A 17 -8.09 -5.34 -1.89
N ILE A 18 -7.64 -4.51 -2.83
CA ILE A 18 -6.45 -3.65 -2.66
C ILE A 18 -6.67 -2.69 -1.50
N THR A 19 -7.84 -2.06 -1.43
CA THR A 19 -8.20 -1.12 -0.35
C THR A 19 -8.19 -1.81 1.01
N PHE A 20 -8.68 -3.05 1.09
CA PHE A 20 -8.61 -3.87 2.29
C PHE A 20 -7.17 -4.13 2.73
N HIS A 21 -6.29 -4.54 1.81
CA HIS A 21 -4.87 -4.74 2.13
C HIS A 21 -4.17 -3.44 2.57
N LEU A 22 -4.45 -2.32 1.90
CA LEU A 22 -3.90 -1.02 2.28
C LEU A 22 -4.34 -0.59 3.68
N LYS A 23 -5.62 -0.77 4.05
CA LYS A 23 -6.10 -0.50 5.41
C LYS A 23 -5.34 -1.33 6.46
N ASN A 24 -5.06 -2.60 6.17
CA ASN A 24 -4.27 -3.45 7.06
C ASN A 24 -2.82 -2.99 7.15
N ILE A 25 -2.20 -2.59 6.04
CA ILE A 25 -0.84 -2.03 6.03
C ILE A 25 -0.80 -0.74 6.85
N TYR A 26 -1.78 0.15 6.67
CA TYR A 26 -1.88 1.40 7.43
C TYR A 26 -1.99 1.15 8.93
N LYS A 27 -2.78 0.16 9.34
CA LYS A 27 -2.89 -0.24 10.75
C LYS A 27 -1.58 -0.79 11.29
N LYS A 28 -0.92 -1.70 10.54
CA LYS A 28 0.35 -2.33 10.96
C LYS A 28 1.51 -1.34 11.04
N LEU A 29 1.51 -0.34 10.16
CA LEU A 29 2.53 0.70 10.12
C LEU A 29 2.12 1.93 10.93
N GLU A 30 0.92 2.00 11.51
CA GLU A 30 0.40 3.17 12.23
C GLU A 30 0.52 4.47 11.41
N VAL A 31 -0.05 4.46 10.20
CA VAL A 31 -0.04 5.59 9.26
C VAL A 31 -1.43 5.85 8.70
N ALA A 32 -1.68 7.06 8.21
CA ALA A 32 -3.01 7.45 7.70
C ALA A 32 -3.19 7.32 6.19
N ASN A 33 -2.10 7.27 5.41
CA ASN A 33 -2.17 7.36 3.94
C ASN A 33 -1.01 6.63 3.26
N ARG A 34 -1.13 6.45 1.93
CA ARG A 34 -0.19 5.68 1.13
C ARG A 34 1.23 6.27 1.10
N PRO A 35 1.45 7.57 0.83
CA PRO A 35 2.80 8.13 0.84
C PRO A 35 3.51 7.94 2.19
N HIS A 36 2.79 8.16 3.30
CA HIS A 36 3.35 7.93 4.64
C HIS A 36 3.67 6.45 4.87
N ALA A 37 2.81 5.53 4.41
CA ALA A 37 3.09 4.09 4.47
C ALA A 37 4.36 3.70 3.71
N VAL A 38 4.57 4.24 2.51
CA VAL A 38 5.76 3.99 1.70
C VAL A 38 7.01 4.53 2.40
N ALA A 39 6.98 5.79 2.85
CA ALA A 39 8.12 6.40 3.55
C ALA A 39 8.50 5.61 4.82
N LYS A 40 7.50 5.20 5.61
CA LYS A 40 7.73 4.42 6.83
C LYS A 40 8.25 3.02 6.52
N ALA A 41 7.71 2.35 5.49
CA ALA A 41 8.20 1.04 5.06
C ALA A 41 9.67 1.08 4.59
N ILE A 42 10.09 2.13 3.88
CA ILE A 42 11.50 2.36 3.50
C ILE A 42 12.35 2.57 4.76
N SER A 43 11.92 3.42 5.70
CA SER A 43 12.67 3.69 6.94
C SER A 43 12.87 2.44 7.81
N TYR A 44 11.95 1.47 7.71
CA TYR A 44 12.03 0.19 8.41
C TYR A 44 12.79 -0.89 7.62
N GLY A 45 13.26 -0.59 6.41
CA GLY A 45 13.93 -1.56 5.54
C GLY A 45 13.01 -2.68 5.01
N LEU A 46 11.69 -2.46 4.99
CA LEU A 46 10.73 -3.45 4.49
C LEU A 46 10.65 -3.47 2.96
N ILE A 47 10.96 -2.34 2.33
CA ILE A 47 11.02 -2.16 0.87
C ILE A 47 12.17 -1.21 0.52
N GLU A 48 12.66 -1.31 -0.72
CA GLU A 48 13.64 -0.39 -1.28
C GLU A 48 12.98 0.94 -1.72
N ALA A 49 13.80 1.99 -1.80
CA ALA A 49 13.38 3.33 -2.23
C ALA A 49 13.32 3.48 -3.76
#